data_AF-A0A8T5LKS7-F1
#
_entry.id   AF-A0A8T5LKS7-F1
#
_cell.length_a   1.000
_cell.length_b   1.000
_cell.length_c   1.000
_cell.angle_alpha   90.00
_cell.angle_beta   90.00
_cell.angle_gamma   90.00
#
_symmetry.space_group_name_H-M   'P 1'
#
loop_
_entity.id
_entity.type
_entity.pdbx_description
1 polymer ?
#
loop_
_entity_poly.entity_id
_entity_poly.type
_entity_poly.pdbx_seq_one_letter_code
_entity_poly.pdbx_strand_id
1 'polypeptide(L)' 'MTKILIDLSEQEDKIVEVYKLVNGLKTKQEAIKHIVRYFEVNITPKNLKKDEDYYKKSLKF' A
#
# COMPACT_ATOMS: atom_id res chain seq x y z
N MET A 1 -9.52 -4.23 11.74
CA MET A 1 -9.80 -3.47 10.50
C MET A 1 -9.74 -2.00 10.84
N THR A 2 -8.93 -1.23 10.12
CA THR A 2 -8.84 0.22 10.26
C THR A 2 -9.39 0.85 9.00
N LYS A 3 -10.21 1.90 9.15
CA LYS A 3 -10.73 2.68 8.03
C LYS A 3 -9.97 4.00 7.96
N ILE A 4 -9.60 4.40 6.74
CA ILE A 4 -8.98 5.69 6.47
C ILE A 4 -9.84 6.44 5.45
N LEU A 5 -10.02 7.74 5.69
CA LEU A 5 -10.54 8.67 4.70
C LEU A 5 -9.33 9.35 4.06
N ILE A 6 -9.31 9.45 2.75
CA ILE A 6 -8.23 10.09 2.00
C ILE A 6 -8.89 11.07 1.05
N ASP A 7 -8.48 12.33 1.14
CA ASP A 7 -8.84 13.33 0.15
C ASP A 7 -7.81 13.29 -0.98
N LEU A 8 -8.31 13.07 -2.19
CA LEU A 8 -7.51 13.08 -3.41
C LEU A 8 -7.89 14.29 -4.23
N SER A 9 -6.90 14.94 -4.81
CA SER A 9 -7.13 15.86 -5.92
C SER A 9 -7.71 15.12 -7.13
N GLU A 10 -8.31 15.86 -8.06
CA GLU A 10 -8.85 15.28 -9.30
C GLU A 10 -7.78 14.55 -10.12
N GLN A 11 -6.53 15.01 -10.07
CA GLN A 11 -5.42 14.38 -10.79
C GLN A 11 -5.03 13.05 -10.14
N GLU A 12 -4.93 13.00 -8.81
CA GLU A 12 -4.64 11.77 -8.08
C GLU A 12 -5.75 10.73 -8.26
N ASP A 13 -7.02 11.17 -8.27
CA ASP A 13 -8.15 10.28 -8.54
C ASP A 13 -8.06 9.62 -9.92
N LYS A 14 -7.69 10.39 -10.96
CA LYS A 14 -7.47 9.87 -12.31
C LYS A 14 -6.36 8.84 -12.35
N ILE A 15 -5.27 9.05 -11.61
CA ILE A 15 -4.17 8.08 -11.51
C ILE A 15 -4.67 6.77 -10.91
N VAL A 16 -5.45 6.83 -9.83
CA VAL A 16 -6.03 5.63 -9.20
C VAL A 16 -6.98 4.90 -10.15
N GLU A 17 -7.80 5.62 -10.91
CA GLU A 17 -8.70 5.04 -11.90
C GLU A 17 -7.97 4.33 -13.03
N VAL A 18 -6.95 4.97 -13.63
CA VAL A 18 -6.13 4.35 -14.67
C VAL A 18 -5.43 3.11 -14.13
N TYR A 19 -4.85 3.19 -12.93
CA TYR A 19 -4.19 2.05 -12.30
C TYR A 19 -5.15 0.88 -12.08
N LYS A 20 -6.36 1.17 -11.60
CA LYS A 20 -7.44 0.18 -11.41
C LYS A 20 -7.74 -0.56 -12.72
N LEU A 21 -7.94 0.18 -13.81
CA LEU A 21 -8.24 -0.39 -15.13
C LEU A 21 -7.10 -1.26 -15.66
N VAL A 22 -5.87 -0.76 -15.63
CA VAL A 22 -4.68 -1.47 -16.15
C VAL A 22 -4.42 -2.77 -15.39
N ASN A 23 -4.68 -2.80 -14.09
CA ASN A 23 -4.45 -3.96 -13.24
C ASN A 23 -5.69 -4.86 -13.05
N GLY A 24 -6.78 -4.60 -13.78
CA GLY A 24 -8.01 -5.42 -13.70
C GLY A 24 -8.68 -5.41 -12.31
N LEU A 25 -8.48 -4.34 -11.53
CA LEU A 25 -9.02 -4.21 -10.18
C LEU A 25 -10.47 -3.69 -10.23
N LYS A 26 -11.29 -4.04 -9.24
CA LYS A 26 -12.72 -3.73 -9.26
C LYS A 26 -13.03 -2.38 -8.62
N THR A 27 -12.25 -1.98 -7.63
CA THR A 27 -12.51 -0.75 -6.86
C THR A 27 -11.28 0.14 -6.70
N LYS A 28 -11.49 1.45 -6.52
CA LYS A 28 -10.42 2.40 -6.16
C LYS A 28 -9.71 2.00 -4.86
N GLN A 29 -10.44 1.44 -3.90
CA GLN A 29 -9.87 0.97 -2.63
C GLN A 29 -8.91 -0.21 -2.82
N GLU A 30 -9.22 -1.14 -3.72
CA GLU A 30 -8.30 -2.22 -4.09
C GLU A 30 -7.06 -1.67 -4.78
N ALA A 31 -7.22 -0.72 -5.69
CA ALA A 31 -6.10 -0.03 -6.35
C ALA A 31 -5.17 0.65 -5.34
N ILE A 32 -5.70 1.45 -4.41
CA ILE A 32 -4.92 2.12 -3.38
C ILE A 32 -4.21 1.10 -2.48
N LYS A 33 -4.88 0.01 -2.06
CA LYS A 33 -4.25 -1.06 -1.28
C LYS A 33 -3.11 -1.73 -2.05
N HIS A 34 -3.31 -1.97 -3.34
CA HIS A 34 -2.29 -2.56 -4.19
C HIS A 34 -1.07 -1.63 -4.29
N ILE A 35 -1.29 -0.35 -4.61
CA ILE A 35 -0.25 0.68 -4.65
C ILE A 35 0.53 0.73 -3.34
N VAL A 36 -0.14 0.83 -2.18
CA VAL A 36 0.51 0.89 -0.86
C VAL A 36 1.36 -0.36 -0.61
N ARG A 37 0.89 -1.56 -0.94
CA ARG A 37 1.69 -2.79 -0.80
C ARG A 37 2.95 -2.77 -1.66
N TYR A 38 2.87 -2.26 -2.89
CA TYR A 38 4.07 -2.07 -3.73
C TYR A 38 5.06 -1.09 -3.11
N PHE A 39 4.57 -0.04 -2.44
CA PHE A 39 5.42 0.89 -1.71
C PHE A 39 6.03 0.26 -0.44
N GLU A 40 5.27 -0.54 0.32
CA GLU A 40 5.79 -1.27 1.49
C GLU A 40 6.98 -2.17 1.13
N VAL A 41 6.93 -2.85 -0.01
CA VAL A 41 8.04 -3.69 -0.51
C VAL A 41 9.31 -2.86 -0.75
N ASN A 42 9.17 -1.58 -1.11
CA ASN A 42 10.29 -0.66 -1.30
C ASN A 42 10.72 0.07 -0.01
N ILE A 43 9.90 0.08 1.05
CA ILE A 43 10.24 0.59 2.39
C ILE A 43 10.84 -0.56 3.21
N THR A 44 11.90 -1.18 2.67
CA THR A 44 12.84 -1.93 3.51
C THR A 44 13.94 -0.96 3.94
N PRO A 45 14.10 -0.66 5.24
CA PRO A 45 15.20 0.16 5.70
C PRO A 45 16.53 -0.42 5.17
N LYS A 46 17.32 0.42 4.49
CA LYS A 46 18.60 0.02 3.86
C LYS A 46 19.57 -0.68 4.83
N ASN A 47 19.39 -0.51 6.14
CA ASN A 47 20.22 -1.06 7.21
C ASN A 47 19.45 -1.97 8.18
N LEU A 48 18.59 -2.86 7.69
CA LEU A 48 18.03 -3.91 8.54
C LEU A 48 19.09 -4.99 8.81
N LYS A 49 19.64 -5.00 10.02
CA LYS A 49 20.22 -6.24 10.57
C LYS A 49 19.08 -7.26 10.59
N LYS A 50 19.25 -8.39 9.89
CA LYS A 50 18.22 -9.44 9.71
C LYS A 50 17.60 -9.97 11.01
N ASP A 51 18.20 -9.66 12.16
CA ASP A 51 17.86 -10.23 13.47
C ASP A 51 17.09 -9.29 14.42
N GLU A 52 16.76 -8.05 14.02
CA GLU A 52 16.03 -7.15 14.93
C GLU A 52 14.53 -7.49 14.99
N ASP A 53 14.05 -7.72 16.22
CA ASP A 53 12.72 -8.19 16.65
C ASP A 53 11.48 -7.48 16.07
N TYR A 54 11.68 -6.46 15.23
CA TYR A 54 10.64 -5.67 14.60
C TYR A 54 9.69 -6.52 13.74
N TYR A 55 10.21 -7.52 13.01
CA TYR A 55 9.38 -8.43 12.20
C TYR A 55 8.73 -9.58 13.00
N LYS A 56 9.25 -9.93 14.18
CA LYS A 56 8.64 -10.98 15.03
C LYS A 56 7.34 -10.51 15.69
N LYS A 57 7.20 -9.21 15.95
CA LYS A 57 5.97 -8.64 16.55
C LYS A 57 4.86 -8.36 15.53
N SER A 58 5.19 -8.11 14.26
CA SER A 58 4.18 -7.84 13.23
C SER A 58 3.52 -9.11 12.65
N LEU A 59 4.03 -10.30 12.97
CA LEU A 59 3.49 -11.60 12.52
C LEU A 59 2.81 -12.41 13.63
N LYS A 60 2.57 -11.81 14.81
CA LYS A 60 1.63 -12.37 15.78
C LYS A 60 0.37 -11.52 15.79
N PHE A 61 -0.73 -12.19 15.45
CA PHE A 61 -2.14 -11.80 15.45
C PHE A 61 -2.68 -11.19 14.15
#